data_AF-A0A1B6NV95-F1
#
_entry.id   AF-A0A1B6NV95-F1
#
_cell.length_a   1.000
_cell.length_b   1.000
_cell.length_c   1.000
_cell.angle_alpha   90.00
_cell.angle_beta   90.00
_cell.angle_gamma   90.00
#
_symmetry.space_group_name_H-M   'P 1'
#
loop_
_entity.id
_entity.type
_entity.pdbx_description
1 polymer ?
#
loop_
_entity_poly.entity_id
_entity_poly.type
_entity_poly.pdbx_seq_one_letter_code
_entity_poly.pdbx_strand_id
1 'polypeptide(L)' 'MAAISQAIVDGQALRTYRHAPNAGSRKSWAAGDATSRAVRLVDITARGEMGVPGALTAPQWGFYDVLFSHTN' A
#
# COMPACT_ATOMS: atom_id res chain seq x y z
N MET A 1 1.71 -4.58 -15.26
CA MET A 1 1.03 -5.13 -14.07
C MET A 1 1.92 -5.28 -12.84
N ALA A 2 3.24 -5.48 -12.98
CA ALA A 2 4.15 -5.61 -11.83
C ALA A 2 4.07 -4.45 -10.82
N ALA A 3 4.12 -3.19 -11.28
CA ALA A 3 4.03 -2.01 -10.42
C ALA A 3 2.74 -1.98 -9.57
N ILE A 4 1.61 -2.39 -10.15
CA ILE A 4 0.31 -2.42 -9.46
C ILE A 4 0.32 -3.50 -8.39
N SER A 5 0.77 -4.73 -8.73
CA SER A 5 0.89 -5.79 -7.72
C SER A 5 1.85 -5.41 -6.59
N GLN A 6 2.95 -4.72 -6.89
CA GLN A 6 3.89 -4.22 -5.89
C GLN A 6 3.24 -3.17 -4.98
N ALA A 7 2.40 -2.27 -5.53
CA ALA A 7 1.68 -1.28 -4.74
C ALA A 7 0.62 -1.89 -3.81
N ILE A 8 -0.01 -3.00 -4.21
CA ILE A 8 -1.00 -3.72 -3.39
C ILE A 8 -0.33 -4.46 -2.22
N VAL A 9 0.84 -5.07 -2.43
CA VAL A 9 1.58 -5.75 -1.35
C VAL A 9 2.41 -4.81 -0.47
N ASP A 10 2.46 -3.52 -0.80
CA ASP A 10 3.16 -2.52 -0.01
C ASP A 10 2.39 -2.15 1.27
N GLY A 11 3.09 -1.57 2.24
CA GLY A 11 2.48 -1.17 3.50
C GLY A 11 1.46 -0.03 3.34
N GLN A 12 0.20 -0.25 3.76
CA GLN A 12 -0.84 0.77 3.72
C GLN A 12 -0.89 1.54 5.04
N ALA A 13 -0.79 2.87 4.97
CA ALA A 13 -0.76 3.70 6.17
C ALA A 13 -2.10 3.66 6.93
N LEU A 14 -2.05 3.47 8.25
CA LEU A 14 -3.18 3.76 9.13
C LEU A 14 -3.61 5.22 9.01
N ARG A 15 -4.80 5.54 9.52
CA ARG A 15 -5.36 6.91 9.51
C ARG A 15 -5.45 7.58 10.87
N THR A 16 -4.68 7.10 11.85
CA THR A 16 -4.64 7.65 13.23
C THR A 16 -4.36 9.16 13.23
N TYR A 17 -3.46 9.62 12.36
CA TYR A 17 -3.09 11.04 12.22
C TYR A 17 -4.20 11.95 11.66
N ARG A 18 -5.39 11.39 11.34
CA ARG A 18 -6.57 12.14 10.87
C ARG A 18 -7.63 12.32 11.95
N HIS A 19 -7.51 11.62 13.08
CA HIS A 19 -8.55 11.52 14.09
C HIS A 19 -8.07 12.03 15.44
N ALA A 20 -8.94 12.69 16.20
CA ALA A 20 -8.63 13.14 17.56
C ALA A 20 -8.34 11.93 18.50
N PRO A 21 -7.51 12.11 19.54
CA PRO A 21 -6.70 13.29 19.87
C PRO A 21 -5.37 13.37 19.09
N ASN A 22 -5.14 12.45 18.15
CA ASN A 22 -3.85 12.27 17.45
C ASN A 22 -3.78 12.98 16.08
N ALA A 23 -4.74 13.86 15.80
CA ALA A 23 -4.77 14.58 14.52
C ALA A 23 -3.52 15.46 14.42
N GLY A 24 -2.72 15.25 13.38
CA GLY A 24 -1.40 15.86 13.25
C GLY A 24 -1.04 16.22 11.80
N SER A 25 0.14 16.80 11.62
CA SER A 25 0.60 17.34 10.32
C SER A 25 0.67 16.31 9.20
N ARG A 26 0.81 15.01 9.52
CA ARG A 26 0.84 13.93 8.54
C ARG A 26 -0.39 13.88 7.64
N LYS A 27 -1.57 14.35 8.09
CA LYS A 27 -2.77 14.42 7.25
C LYS A 27 -2.58 15.26 5.98
N SER A 28 -1.64 16.22 6.00
CA SER A 28 -1.37 17.16 4.92
C SER A 28 -0.35 16.66 3.90
N TRP A 29 0.55 15.75 4.30
CA TRP A 29 1.64 15.29 3.42
C TRP A 29 1.62 13.79 3.11
N ALA A 30 0.78 12.99 3.78
CA ALA A 30 0.66 11.55 3.52
C ALA A 30 0.29 11.21 2.06
N ALA A 31 -0.44 12.09 1.37
CA ALA A 31 -0.74 11.90 -0.05
C ALA A 31 0.51 12.10 -0.94
N GLY A 32 1.33 13.11 -0.66
CA GLY A 32 2.59 13.34 -1.38
C GLY A 32 3.60 12.22 -1.16
N ASP A 33 3.66 11.69 0.07
CA ASP A 33 4.44 10.48 0.41
C ASP A 33 3.99 9.27 -0.43
N ALA A 34 2.68 9.00 -0.50
CA ALA A 34 2.14 7.90 -1.31
C ALA A 34 2.41 8.07 -2.82
N THR A 35 2.29 9.28 -3.38
CA THR A 35 2.62 9.53 -4.79
C THR A 35 4.12 9.38 -5.06
N SER A 36 4.99 9.80 -4.15
CA SER A 36 6.44 9.56 -4.24
C SER A 36 6.74 8.05 -4.27
N ARG A 37 6.07 7.27 -3.41
CA ARG A 37 6.19 5.81 -3.40
C ARG A 37 5.76 5.18 -4.72
N ALA A 38 4.68 5.66 -5.33
CA ALA A 38 4.24 5.18 -6.64
C ALA A 38 5.32 5.34 -7.72
N VAL A 39 5.98 6.50 -7.80
CA VAL A 39 7.10 6.73 -8.72
C VAL A 39 8.24 5.75 -8.46
N ARG A 40 8.58 5.52 -7.18
CA ARG A 40 9.62 4.56 -6.80
C ARG A 40 9.29 3.12 -7.23
N LEU A 41 8.05 2.67 -7.07
CA LEU A 41 7.63 1.33 -7.48
C LEU A 41 7.63 1.16 -9.01
N VAL A 42 7.26 2.21 -9.74
CA VAL A 42 7.39 2.23 -11.20
C VAL A 42 8.86 2.14 -11.62
N ASP A 43 9.77 2.90 -11.02
CA ASP A 43 11.22 2.82 -11.30
C ASP A 43 11.78 1.41 -11.03
N ILE A 44 11.42 0.79 -9.90
CA ILE A 44 11.85 -0.57 -9.56
C ILE A 44 11.40 -1.59 -10.61
N THR A 45 10.12 -1.56 -10.98
CA THR A 45 9.57 -2.51 -11.96
C THR A 45 9.99 -2.22 -13.40
N ALA A 46 10.29 -0.97 -13.73
CA ALA A 46 10.91 -0.60 -15.01
C ALA A 46 12.31 -1.18 -15.17
N ARG A 47 13.01 -1.48 -14.07
CA ARG A 47 14.32 -2.17 -14.07
C ARG A 47 14.20 -3.69 -14.16
N GLY A 48 13.00 -4.23 -14.35
CA GLY A 48 12.77 -5.66 -14.56
C GLY A 48 12.36 -6.44 -13.31
N GLU A 49 12.11 -5.76 -12.19
CA GLU A 49 11.61 -6.43 -10.97
C GLU A 49 10.25 -7.11 -11.21
N MET A 50 10.07 -8.30 -10.64
CA MET A 50 8.88 -9.09 -10.87
C MET A 50 7.63 -8.52 -10.18
N GLY A 51 6.46 -8.94 -10.66
CA GLY A 51 5.19 -8.68 -10.00
C GLY A 51 4.82 -9.77 -8.99
N VAL A 52 3.70 -9.55 -8.28
CA VAL A 52 3.09 -10.52 -7.35
C VAL A 52 1.68 -10.87 -7.83
N PRO A 53 1.51 -11.94 -8.64
CA PRO A 53 0.23 -12.24 -9.28
C PRO A 53 -0.95 -12.44 -8.31
N GLY A 54 -0.69 -13.03 -7.14
CA GLY A 54 -1.68 -13.29 -6.10
C GLY A 54 -1.87 -12.16 -5.09
N ALA A 55 -1.41 -10.94 -5.37
CA ALA A 55 -1.36 -9.84 -4.39
C ALA A 55 -2.70 -9.57 -3.67
N LEU A 56 -3.83 -9.77 -4.36
CA LEU A 56 -5.16 -9.59 -3.78
C LEU A 56 -5.71 -10.88 -3.15
N THR A 57 -5.61 -12.00 -3.87
CA THR A 57 -6.43 -13.20 -3.63
C THR A 57 -5.65 -14.42 -3.14
N ALA A 58 -4.34 -14.30 -2.87
CA ALA A 58 -3.59 -15.40 -2.27
C ALA A 58 -4.23 -15.78 -0.92
N PRO A 59 -4.60 -17.06 -0.69
CA PRO A 59 -5.23 -17.45 0.56
C PRO A 59 -4.27 -17.21 1.72
N GLN A 60 -4.80 -16.77 2.86
CA GLN A 60 -4.08 -16.40 4.09
C GLN A 60 -3.18 -15.16 3.98
N TRP A 61 -2.60 -14.88 2.82
CA TRP A 61 -1.54 -13.88 2.66
C TRP A 61 -1.90 -12.69 1.75
N GLY A 62 -2.97 -12.80 0.97
CA GLY A 62 -3.42 -11.78 0.03
C GLY A 62 -4.05 -10.59 0.75
N PHE A 63 -4.06 -9.44 0.08
CA PHE A 63 -4.64 -8.21 0.60
C PHE A 63 -6.06 -8.40 1.14
N TYR A 64 -6.89 -9.21 0.46
CA TYR A 64 -8.26 -9.45 0.88
C TYR A 64 -8.36 -10.11 2.25
N ASP A 65 -7.58 -11.15 2.51
CA ASP A 65 -7.61 -11.86 3.78
C ASP A 65 -6.96 -11.04 4.90
N VAL A 66 -5.91 -10.27 4.60
CA VAL A 66 -5.08 -9.59 5.62
C VAL A 66 -5.57 -8.18 5.98
N LEU A 67 -5.95 -7.38 4.99
CA LEU A 67 -6.25 -5.94 5.17
C LEU A 67 -7.69 -5.57 4.80
N PHE A 68 -8.46 -6.51 4.23
CA PHE A 68 -9.84 -6.27 3.82
C PHE A 68 -10.82 -7.35 4.33
N SER A 69 -10.40 -8.15 5.31
CA SER A 69 -11.28 -9.10 5.98
C SER A 69 -12.04 -8.43 7.13
N HIS A 70 -13.28 -8.84 7.35
CA HIS A 70 -14.14 -8.35 8.42
C HIS A 70 -13.91 -9.03 9.77
N THR A 71 -13.04 -10.04 9.84
CA THR A 71 -12.70 -10.72 11.09
C THR A 71 -11.41 -10.14 11.66
N ASN A 72 -11.54 -9.49 12.83
CA ASN A 72 -10.45 -9.22 13.77
C ASN A 72 -10.17 -10.45 14.63
#